data_AF-A0A7J5VJJ2-F1
#
_entry.id   AF-A0A7J5VJJ2-F1
#
_cell.length_a   1.000
_cell.length_b   1.000
_cell.length_c   1.000
_cell.angle_alpha   90.00
_cell.angle_beta   90.00
_cell.angle_gamma   90.00
#
_symmetry.space_group_name_H-M   'P 1'
#
loop_
_entity.id
_entity.type
_entity.pdbx_description
1 polymer ?
#
loop_
_entity_poly.entity_id
_entity_poly.type
_entity_poly.pdbx_seq_one_letter_code
_entity_poly.pdbx_strand_id
1 'polypeptide(L)' 'MESKFSLAIDITPAQIIEAIMRMKKKERNSLVEDILAAASPEYLKSIEEARTDYKKGRVYTHDEVFDSK' A
#
# COMPACT_ATOMS: atom_id res chain seq x y z
N MET A 1 1.29 10.70 -31.10
CA MET A 1 1.41 9.25 -31.31
C MET A 1 2.48 8.76 -30.36
N GLU A 2 2.11 8.26 -29.19
CA GLU A 2 3.09 7.76 -28.22
C GLU A 2 3.58 6.38 -28.68
N SER A 3 4.89 6.27 -28.93
CA SER A 3 5.50 4.97 -29.24
C SER A 3 5.57 4.15 -27.95
N LYS A 4 4.78 3.08 -27.88
CA LYS A 4 4.86 2.10 -26.80
C LYS A 4 6.13 1.26 -27.02
N PHE A 5 7.23 1.65 -26.38
CA PHE A 5 8.46 0.86 -26.39
C PHE A 5 8.31 -0.29 -25.40
N SER A 6 8.14 -1.52 -25.88
CA SER A 6 8.14 -2.72 -25.04
C SER A 6 9.46 -3.45 -25.22
N LEU A 7 10.29 -3.45 -24.16
CA LEU A 7 11.48 -4.28 -24.09
C LEU A 7 11.12 -5.57 -23.36
N ALA A 8 11.35 -6.72 -23.99
CA ALA A 8 11.27 -8.01 -23.30
C ALA A 8 12.49 -8.12 -22.39
N ILE A 9 12.26 -8.04 -21.09
CA ILE A 9 13.31 -8.21 -20.08
C ILE A 9 13.08 -9.57 -19.41
N ASP A 10 14.08 -10.44 -19.49
CA ASP A 10 14.10 -11.67 -18.72
C ASP A 10 14.51 -11.34 -17.28
N ILE A 11 13.56 -11.38 -16.36
CA ILE A 11 13.76 -11.08 -14.94
C ILE A 11 13.34 -12.29 -14.12
N THR A 12 14.27 -12.84 -13.37
CA THR A 12 14.02 -13.95 -12.45
C THR A 12 13.50 -13.44 -11.09
N PRO A 13 12.75 -14.27 -10.34
CA PRO A 13 12.36 -13.94 -8.96
C PRO A 13 13.54 -13.61 -8.05
N ALA A 14 14.69 -14.28 -8.24
CA ALA A 14 15.91 -14.02 -7.47
C ALA A 14 16.43 -12.60 -7.68
N GLN A 15 16.43 -12.09 -8.93
CA GLN A 15 16.83 -10.72 -9.24
C GLN A 15 15.89 -9.69 -8.62
N ILE A 16 14.58 -9.99 -8.56
CA ILE A 16 13.59 -9.13 -7.90
C ILE A 16 13.88 -9.07 -6.39
N ILE A 17 14.08 -10.23 -5.75
CA ILE A 17 14.41 -10.32 -4.32
C ILE A 17 15.69 -9.53 -4.03
N GLU A 18 16.73 -9.71 -4.84
CA GLU A 18 17.98 -8.98 -4.68
C GLU A 18 17.80 -7.46 -4.80
N ALA A 19 17.01 -7.01 -5.78
CA ALA A 19 16.70 -5.59 -5.94
C ALA A 19 15.98 -5.03 -4.70
N ILE A 20 14.99 -5.75 -4.17
CA ILE A 20 14.26 -5.39 -2.95
C ILE A 20 15.20 -5.35 -1.74
N MET A 21 16.14 -6.29 -1.63
CA MET A 21 17.11 -6.33 -0.53
C MET A 21 18.08 -5.14 -0.55
N ARG A 22 18.38 -4.59 -1.73
CA ARG A 22 19.26 -3.42 -1.91
C ARG A 22 18.56 -2.08 -1.62
N MET A 23 17.24 -2.06 -1.47
CA MET A 23 16.48 -0.85 -1.13
C MET A 23 16.83 -0.34 0.27
N LYS A 24 16.61 0.96 0.51
CA LYS A 24 16.71 1.49 1.88
C LYS A 24 15.64 0.82 2.73
N LYS A 25 15.96 0.56 4.00
CA LYS A 25 15.05 -0.13 4.95
C LYS A 25 13.64 0.46 4.95
N LYS A 26 13.51 1.79 4.94
CA LYS A 26 12.21 2.48 4.91
C LYS A 26 11.41 2.14 3.65
N GLU A 27 12.03 2.27 2.48
CA GLU A 27 11.39 2.01 1.18
C GLU A 27 11.00 0.54 1.04
N ARG A 28 11.88 -0.37 1.48
CA ARG A 28 11.61 -1.80 1.53
C ARG A 28 10.41 -2.13 2.42
N ASN A 29 10.36 -1.55 3.62
CA ASN A 29 9.25 -1.79 4.55
C ASN A 29 7.92 -1.31 3.97
N SER A 30 7.87 -0.10 3.40
CA SER A 30 6.67 0.41 2.73
C SER A 30 6.23 -0.50 1.58
N LEU A 31 7.17 -0.96 0.74
CA LEU A 31 6.85 -1.89 -0.34
C LEU A 31 6.27 -3.21 0.18
N VAL A 32 6.84 -3.78 1.24
CA VAL A 32 6.34 -5.04 1.83
C VAL A 32 4.96 -4.83 2.45
N GLU A 33 4.72 -3.72 3.15
CA GLU A 33 3.41 -3.35 3.67
C GLU A 33 2.37 -3.22 2.55
N ASP A 34 2.72 -2.58 1.43
CA ASP A 34 1.85 -2.46 0.26
C ASP A 34 1.53 -3.83 -0.37
N ILE A 35 2.52 -4.73 -0.48
CA ILE A 35 2.32 -6.08 -0.99
C ILE A 35 1.39 -6.88 -0.06
N LEU A 36 1.61 -6.80 1.26
CA LEU A 36 0.76 -7.47 2.24
C LEU A 36 -0.68 -6.95 2.18
N ALA A 37 -0.85 -5.64 2.03
CA ALA A 37 -2.15 -5.02 1.87
C ALA A 37 -2.85 -5.50 0.58
N ALA A 38 -2.13 -5.50 -0.55
CA ALA A 38 -2.65 -5.92 -1.84
C ALA A 38 -3.02 -7.42 -1.89
N ALA A 39 -2.36 -8.24 -1.09
CA ALA A 39 -2.63 -9.68 -0.99
C ALA A 39 -3.87 -10.01 -0.14
N SER A 40 -4.51 -9.04 0.54
CA SER A 40 -5.71 -9.26 1.35
C SER A 40 -6.91 -8.47 0.79
N PRO A 41 -7.88 -9.15 0.14
CA PRO A 41 -9.11 -8.53 -0.31
C PRO A 41 -9.90 -7.87 0.82
N GLU A 42 -9.91 -8.47 2.01
CA GLU A 42 -10.60 -7.94 3.19
C GLU A 42 -9.96 -6.64 3.67
N TYR A 43 -8.64 -6.54 3.62
CA TYR A 43 -7.92 -5.33 3.97
C TYR A 43 -8.15 -4.21 2.94
N LEU A 44 -8.18 -4.54 1.65
CA LEU A 44 -8.53 -3.57 0.61
C LEU A 44 -9.96 -3.04 0.79
N LYS A 45 -10.91 -3.93 1.12
CA LYS A 45 -12.29 -3.54 1.41
C LYS A 45 -12.38 -2.61 2.63
N SER A 46 -11.67 -2.92 3.72
CA SER A 46 -11.68 -2.05 4.90
C SER A 46 -11.09 -0.66 4.63
N ILE A 47 -10.06 -0.56 3.78
CA ILE A 47 -9.51 0.73 3.31
C ILE A 47 -10.57 1.52 2.52
N GLU A 48 -11.31 0.86 1.63
CA GLU A 48 -12.39 1.49 0.86
C GLU A 48 -13.51 2.03 1.76
N GLU A 49 -13.94 1.22 2.74
CA GLU A 49 -14.95 1.58 3.73
C GLU A 49 -14.49 2.78 4.57
N ALA A 50 -13.27 2.73 5.12
CA ALA A 50 -12.71 3.83 5.90
C ALA A 50 -12.61 5.14 5.10
N ARG A 51 -12.19 5.07 3.83
CA ARG A 51 -12.15 6.24 2.93
C ARG A 51 -13.54 6.79 2.64
N THR A 52 -14.53 5.91 2.50
CA THR A 52 -15.93 6.30 2.30
C THR A 52 -16.51 6.98 3.54
N ASP A 53 -16.21 6.44 4.72
CA ASP A 53 -16.62 7.00 6.00
C ASP A 53 -16.03 8.38 6.21
N TYR A 54 -14.72 8.54 5.98
CA TYR A 54 -14.05 9.84 6.05
C TYR A 54 -14.69 10.87 5.11
N LYS A 55 -14.93 10.51 3.83
CA LYS A 55 -15.58 11.40 2.86
C LYS A 55 -17.00 11.81 3.26
N LYS A 56 -17.72 10.94 3.99
CA LYS A 56 -19.08 11.20 4.48
C LYS A 56 -19.10 11.85 5.87
N GLY A 57 -17.95 12.18 6.45
CA GLY A 57 -17.84 12.77 7.78
C GLY A 57 -18.17 11.80 8.92
N ARG A 58 -18.21 10.49 8.65
CA ARG A 58 -18.33 9.45 9.69
C ARG A 58 -16.97 9.24 10.33
N VAL A 59 -16.55 10.21 11.12
CA VAL A 59 -15.28 10.20 11.84
C VAL A 59 -15.56 10.45 13.32
N TYR A 60 -14.67 9.93 14.16
CA TYR A 60 -14.62 10.28 15.56
C TYR A 60 -13.39 11.16 15.81
N THR A 61 -13.57 12.18 16.62
CA THR A 61 -12.52 13.02 17.18
C THR A 61 -11.73 12.27 18.25
N HIS A 62 -10.58 12.82 18.64
CA HIS A 62 -9.78 12.23 19.71
C HIS A 62 -10.58 12.14 21.02
N ASP A 63 -11.29 13.20 21.40
CA ASP A 63 -12.06 13.25 22.65
C ASP A 63 -13.23 12.26 22.63
N GLU A 64 -13.90 12.09 21.49
CA GLU A 64 -14.97 11.09 21.33
C GLU A 64 -14.48 9.65 21.45
N VAL A 65 -13.21 9.38 21.13
CA VAL A 65 -12.61 8.04 21.22
C VAL A 65 -11.99 7.77 22.59
N PHE A 66 -11.34 8.77 23.19
CA PHE A 66 -10.48 8.58 24.37
C PHE A 66 -11.01 9.23 25.66
N ASP A 67 -12.15 9.93 25.64
CA ASP A 67 -12.73 10.64 26.79
C ASP A 67 -11.70 11.56 27.50
N SER A 68 -10.83 12.18 26.71
CA SER A 68 -9.81 13.13 27.15
C SER A 68 -10.47 14.46 27.51
N LYS A 69 -10.98 14.56 28.73
CA LYS A 69 -11.46 15.82 29.33
C LYS A 69 -10.33 16.78 29.67
#